data_AF-A0A6N3GYW9-F1
#
_entry.id   AF-A0A6N3GYW9-F1
#
_cell.length_a   1.000
_cell.length_b   1.000
_cell.length_c   1.000
_cell.angle_alpha   90.00
_cell.angle_beta   90.00
_cell.angle_gamma   90.00
#
_symmetry.space_group_name_H-M   'P 1'
#
loop_
_entity.id
_entity.type
_entity.pdbx_description
1 polymer ?
#
loop_
_entity_poly.entity_id
_entity_poly.type
_entity_poly.pdbx_seq_one_letter_code
_entity_poly.pdbx_strand_id
1 'polypeptide(L)'
;MIAMRPIREYDVIDLLNNGRFEGEVEGYVVMDGPKYLGHMLYRVDGAVTQVLECGVEEKMFVDGAVRACVAAGENAGATSFRVNGEDEKLAEWKNVFFPEAQGDVPNSSIFHTCE
;
A
#
# COMPACT_ATOMS: atom_id res chain seq x y z
N MET A 1 -5.39 17.15 -9.28
CA MET A 1 -5.59 16.79 -7.87
C MET A 1 -5.36 15.30 -7.76
N ILE A 2 -4.39 14.90 -6.93
CA ILE A 2 -4.07 13.49 -6.71
C ILE A 2 -5.15 12.83 -5.87
N ALA A 3 -5.63 11.67 -6.29
CA ALA A 3 -6.63 10.89 -5.59
C ALA A 3 -6.27 9.39 -5.59
N MET A 4 -6.38 8.77 -4.41
CA MET A 4 -6.29 7.33 -4.22
C MET A 4 -7.72 6.80 -4.14
N ARG A 5 -8.13 5.96 -5.09
CA ARG A 5 -9.49 5.42 -5.14
C ARG A 5 -9.47 3.91 -4.97
N PRO A 6 -10.28 3.34 -4.06
CA PRO A 6 -10.35 1.89 -3.92
C PRO A 6 -10.88 1.29 -5.23
N ILE A 7 -10.29 0.18 -5.65
CA ILE A 7 -10.78 -0.62 -6.77
C ILE A 7 -11.96 -1.42 -6.24
N ARG A 8 -13.15 -1.25 -6.83
CA ARG A 8 -14.37 -1.92 -6.36
C ARG A 8 -14.71 -3.15 -7.19
N GLU A 9 -14.13 -3.24 -8.37
CA GLU A 9 -14.32 -4.30 -9.33
C GLU A 9 -13.31 -5.43 -9.06
N TYR A 10 -13.78 -6.53 -8.46
CA TYR A 10 -12.93 -7.68 -8.13
C TYR A 10 -12.20 -8.26 -9.35
N ASP A 11 -12.83 -8.28 -10.54
CA ASP A 11 -12.18 -8.73 -11.78
C ASP A 11 -10.90 -7.93 -12.12
N VAL A 12 -10.87 -6.64 -11.75
CA VAL A 12 -9.68 -5.79 -11.95
C VAL A 12 -8.59 -6.16 -10.96
N ILE A 13 -8.95 -6.43 -9.70
CA ILE A 13 -8.01 -6.92 -8.70
C ILE A 13 -7.43 -8.26 -9.12
N ASP A 14 -8.25 -9.19 -9.60
CA ASP A 14 -7.79 -10.50 -10.07
C ASP A 14 -6.83 -10.38 -11.25
N LEU A 15 -7.14 -9.50 -12.20
CA LEU A 15 -6.28 -9.21 -13.34
C LEU A 15 -4.93 -8.62 -12.89
N LEU A 16 -4.94 -7.69 -11.94
CA LEU A 16 -3.72 -7.08 -11.41
C LEU A 16 -2.92 -8.10 -10.58
N ASN A 17 -3.57 -8.85 -9.70
CA ASN A 17 -2.93 -9.88 -8.88
C ASN A 17 -2.30 -10.95 -9.78
N ASN A 18 -2.99 -11.37 -10.85
CA ASN A 18 -2.53 -12.38 -11.80
C ASN A 18 -2.05 -13.68 -11.11
N GLY A 19 -2.72 -14.06 -10.01
CA GLY A 19 -2.38 -15.23 -9.19
C GLY A 19 -1.06 -15.15 -8.43
N ARG A 20 -0.44 -13.97 -8.30
CA ARG A 20 0.85 -13.80 -7.62
C ARG A 20 0.73 -13.83 -6.10
N PHE A 21 -0.38 -13.33 -5.57
CA PHE A 21 -0.65 -13.26 -4.15
C PHE A 21 -1.87 -14.12 -3.81
N GLU A 22 -1.71 -14.96 -2.79
CA GLU A 22 -2.78 -15.79 -2.25
C GLU A 22 -3.67 -15.01 -1.28
N GLY A 23 -4.93 -15.42 -1.17
CA GLY A 23 -5.92 -14.86 -0.26
C GLY A 23 -6.68 -13.66 -0.84
N GLU A 24 -7.45 -12.99 0.02
CA GLU A 24 -8.21 -11.80 -0.35
C GLU A 24 -7.25 -10.61 -0.51
N VAL A 25 -7.19 -10.08 -1.73
CA VAL A 25 -6.37 -8.92 -2.10
C VAL A 25 -7.31 -7.75 -2.37
N GLU A 26 -6.89 -6.59 -1.91
CA GLU A 26 -7.55 -5.31 -2.12
C GLU A 26 -6.62 -4.38 -2.89
N GLY A 27 -7.14 -3.28 -3.43
CA GLY A 27 -6.30 -2.36 -4.19
C GLY A 27 -6.81 -0.95 -4.34
N TYR A 28 -5.87 -0.06 -4.66
CA TYR A 28 -6.12 1.34 -4.96
C TYR A 28 -5.61 1.67 -6.35
N VAL A 29 -6.32 2.55 -7.07
CA VAL A 29 -5.76 3.29 -8.21
C VAL A 29 -5.32 4.68 -7.75
N VAL A 30 -4.17 5.11 -8.21
CA VAL A 30 -3.65 6.46 -8.02
C VAL A 30 -3.91 7.25 -9.30
N MET A 31 -4.57 8.40 -9.17
CA MET A 31 -4.95 9.21 -10.33
C MET A 31 -4.65 10.69 -10.09
N ASP A 32 -4.35 11.42 -11.16
CA ASP A 32 -4.38 12.88 -11.20
C ASP A 32 -5.47 13.35 -12.16
N GLY A 33 -6.63 13.71 -11.61
CA GLY A 33 -7.82 13.95 -12.42
C GLY A 33 -8.18 12.71 -13.26
N PRO A 34 -8.20 12.79 -14.62
CA PRO A 34 -8.45 11.64 -15.48
C PRO A 34 -7.20 10.79 -15.76
N LYS A 35 -6.00 11.24 -15.38
CA LYS A 35 -4.74 10.54 -15.65
C LYS A 35 -4.55 9.41 -14.64
N TYR A 36 -4.39 8.19 -15.13
CA TYR A 36 -3.92 7.06 -14.32
C TYR A 36 -2.42 7.18 -14.04
N LEU A 37 -2.03 6.99 -12.78
CA LEU A 37 -0.64 7.09 -12.31
C LEU A 37 -0.10 5.76 -11.78
N GLY A 38 -0.94 4.72 -11.72
CA GLY A 38 -0.59 3.41 -11.21
C GLY A 38 -1.60 2.88 -10.20
N HIS A 39 -1.24 1.77 -9.56
CA HIS A 39 -2.08 1.09 -8.59
C HIS A 39 -1.25 0.60 -7.40
N MET A 40 -1.95 0.18 -6.35
CA MET A 40 -1.40 -0.55 -5.21
C MET A 40 -2.22 -1.81 -5.01
N LEU A 41 -1.56 -2.91 -4.64
CA LEU A 41 -2.23 -4.09 -4.09
C LEU A 41 -1.83 -4.24 -2.63
N TYR A 42 -2.80 -4.57 -1.78
CA TYR A 42 -2.58 -4.81 -0.37
C TYR A 42 -3.54 -5.88 0.14
N ARG A 43 -3.29 -6.39 1.34
CA ARG A 43 -4.26 -7.21 2.07
C ARG A 43 -4.19 -6.92 3.55
N VAL A 44 -5.25 -7.27 4.28
CA VAL A 44 -5.28 -7.20 5.74
C VAL A 44 -5.28 -8.61 6.29
N ASP A 45 -4.26 -8.95 7.06
CA ASP A 45 -4.08 -10.26 7.68
C ASP A 45 -4.03 -10.10 9.19
N GLY A 46 -5.18 -10.29 9.83
CA GLY A 46 -5.37 -10.03 11.26
C GLY A 46 -5.02 -8.58 11.62
N ALA A 47 -3.98 -8.40 12.43
CA ALA A 47 -3.56 -7.09 12.90
C ALA A 47 -2.59 -6.37 11.94
N VAL A 48 -2.26 -6.96 10.79
CA VAL A 48 -1.19 -6.48 9.89
C VAL A 48 -1.73 -6.15 8.51
N THR A 49 -1.52 -4.90 8.08
CA THR A 49 -1.68 -4.51 6.67
C THR A 49 -0.44 -4.92 5.89
N GLN A 50 -0.59 -5.72 4.85
CA GLN A 50 0.51 -6.08 3.96
C GLN A 50 0.35 -5.32 2.65
N VAL A 51 1.26 -4.39 2.37
CA VAL A 51 1.33 -3.72 1.06
C VAL A 51 2.14 -4.62 0.13
N LEU A 52 1.48 -5.17 -0.88
CA LEU A 52 1.99 -6.28 -1.69
C LEU A 52 2.72 -5.79 -2.94
N GLU A 53 2.21 -4.74 -3.58
CA GLU A 53 2.71 -4.25 -4.87
C GLU A 53 2.53 -2.74 -5.04
N CYS A 54 3.50 -2.11 -5.70
CA CYS A 54 3.48 -0.71 -6.10
C CYS A 54 3.60 -0.55 -7.62
N GLY A 55 2.45 -0.46 -8.29
CA GLY A 55 2.34 -0.13 -9.71
C GLY A 55 2.44 1.38 -10.02
N VAL A 56 2.70 2.23 -9.02
CA VAL A 56 2.78 3.69 -9.17
C VAL A 56 4.03 4.10 -9.94
N GLU A 57 3.88 4.89 -11.01
CA GLU A 57 4.99 5.25 -11.89
C GLU A 57 5.98 6.23 -11.24
N GLU A 58 5.46 7.29 -10.60
CA GLU A 58 6.27 8.39 -10.10
C GLU A 58 6.52 8.25 -8.59
N LYS A 59 7.81 8.26 -8.18
CA LYS A 59 8.25 8.04 -6.79
C LYS A 59 7.57 8.97 -5.78
N MET A 60 7.26 10.20 -6.16
CA MET A 60 6.63 11.19 -5.27
C MET A 60 5.24 10.77 -4.78
N PHE A 61 4.56 9.84 -5.45
CA PHE A 61 3.23 9.39 -5.05
C PHE A 61 3.25 8.09 -4.22
N VAL A 62 4.40 7.42 -4.11
CA VAL A 62 4.52 6.13 -3.43
C VAL A 62 4.17 6.26 -1.95
N ASP A 63 4.66 7.30 -1.27
CA ASP A 63 4.38 7.51 0.16
C ASP A 63 2.88 7.67 0.44
N GLY A 64 2.20 8.53 -0.31
CA GLY A 64 0.75 8.69 -0.20
C GLY A 64 0.00 7.41 -0.50
N ALA A 65 0.45 6.62 -1.48
CA ALA A 65 -0.18 5.36 -1.86
C ALA A 65 -0.01 4.26 -0.80
N VAL A 66 1.17 4.16 -0.19
CA VAL A 66 1.43 3.27 0.95
C VAL A 66 0.56 3.68 2.14
N ARG A 67 0.52 4.97 2.49
CA ARG A 67 -0.33 5.50 3.55
C ARG A 67 -1.82 5.19 3.32
N ALA A 68 -2.30 5.27 2.09
CA ALA A 68 -3.68 4.90 1.77
C ALA A 68 -3.96 3.41 2.08
N CYS A 69 -3.04 2.51 1.75
CA CYS A 69 -3.17 1.09 2.07
C CYS A 69 -3.18 0.86 3.59
N VAL A 70 -2.25 1.49 4.32
CA VAL A 70 -2.16 1.36 5.79
C VAL A 70 -3.41 1.92 6.48
N ALA A 71 -3.92 3.06 6.02
CA ALA A 71 -5.16 3.65 6.54
C ALA A 71 -6.37 2.74 6.28
N ALA A 72 -6.43 2.09 5.12
CA ALA A 72 -7.48 1.11 4.82
C ALA A 72 -7.43 -0.07 5.78
N GLY A 73 -6.24 -0.62 6.02
CA GLY A 73 -6.06 -1.69 6.98
C GLY A 73 -6.34 -1.27 8.43
N GLU A 74 -5.95 -0.06 8.83
CA GLU A 74 -6.29 0.50 10.15
C GLU A 74 -7.80 0.60 10.36
N ASN A 75 -8.55 1.06 9.33
CA ASN A 75 -10.01 1.07 9.35
C ASN A 75 -10.61 -0.35 9.42
N ALA A 76 -9.89 -1.36 8.95
CA ALA A 76 -10.27 -2.77 9.07
C ALA A 76 -9.77 -3.43 10.38
N GLY A 77 -9.10 -2.69 11.26
CA GLY A 77 -8.63 -3.16 12.57
C GLY A 77 -7.16 -3.55 12.64
N ALA A 78 -6.38 -3.35 11.58
CA ALA A 78 -4.93 -3.54 11.62
C ALA A 78 -4.27 -2.48 12.52
N THR A 79 -3.25 -2.89 13.28
CA THR A 79 -2.49 -2.01 14.17
C THR A 79 -1.06 -1.79 13.69
N SER A 80 -0.61 -2.59 12.74
CA SER A 80 0.70 -2.50 12.12
C SER A 80 0.62 -2.76 10.61
N PHE A 81 1.72 -2.50 9.92
CA PHE A 81 1.86 -2.77 8.51
C PHE A 81 3.24 -3.31 8.17
N ARG A 82 3.33 -3.98 7.03
CA ARG A 82 4.58 -4.34 6.36
C ARG A 82 4.44 -4.10 4.87
N VAL A 83 5.56 -3.83 4.22
CA VAL A 83 5.62 -3.71 2.77
C VAL A 83 6.43 -4.87 2.18
N ASN A 84 6.04 -5.33 0.99
CA ASN A 84 6.74 -6.37 0.27
C ASN A 84 8.15 -5.88 -0.11
N GLY A 85 9.18 -6.56 0.39
CA GLY A 85 10.58 -6.24 0.10
C GLY A 85 11.06 -6.71 -1.28
N GLU A 86 10.28 -7.53 -1.98
CA GLU A 86 10.59 -7.96 -3.35
C GLU A 86 10.16 -6.93 -4.40
N ASP A 87 9.24 -6.02 -4.06
CA ASP A 87 8.89 -4.86 -4.89
C ASP A 87 9.92 -3.75 -4.66
N GLU A 88 10.63 -3.37 -5.73
CA GLU A 88 11.74 -2.42 -5.68
C GLU A 88 11.32 -1.06 -5.10
N LYS A 89 10.13 -0.56 -5.44
CA LYS A 89 9.67 0.76 -4.99
C LYS A 89 9.25 0.72 -3.53
N LEU A 90 8.61 -0.36 -3.09
CA LEU A 90 8.26 -0.57 -1.69
C LEU A 90 9.50 -0.77 -0.82
N ALA A 91 10.48 -1.53 -1.30
CA ALA A 91 11.76 -1.73 -0.63
C ALA A 91 12.53 -0.41 -0.49
N GLU A 92 12.63 0.37 -1.57
CA GLU A 92 13.24 1.70 -1.54
C GLU A 92 12.52 2.62 -0.54
N TRP A 93 11.19 2.70 -0.61
CA TRP A 93 10.39 3.50 0.31
C TRP A 93 10.61 3.08 1.77
N LYS A 94 10.60 1.77 2.06
CA LYS A 94 10.86 1.25 3.42
C LYS A 94 12.24 1.69 3.91
N ASN A 95 13.27 1.59 3.07
CA ASN A 95 14.63 1.95 3.45
C ASN A 95 14.80 3.45 3.72
N VAL A 96 13.99 4.30 3.09
CA VAL A 96 14.01 5.74 3.33
C VAL A 96 13.30 6.11 4.63
N PHE A 97 12.09 5.59 4.85
CA PHE A 97 11.24 6.02 5.97
C PHE A 97 11.42 5.19 7.24
N PHE A 98 11.81 3.93 7.10
CA PHE A 98 11.93 2.96 8.19
C PHE A 98 13.19 2.08 8.07
N PRO A 99 14.40 2.68 7.96
CA PRO A 99 15.65 1.95 7.69
C PRO A 99 15.99 0.89 8.73
N GLU A 100 15.62 1.12 10.00
CA GLU A 100 15.92 0.23 11.11
C GLU A 100 14.78 -0.76 11.42
N ALA A 101 13.64 -0.65 10.72
CA ALA A 101 12.48 -1.48 11.01
C ALA A 101 12.68 -2.94 10.59
N GLN A 102 12.72 -3.82 11.60
CA GLN A 102 12.69 -5.26 11.43
C GLN A 102 11.26 -5.76 11.69
N GLY A 103 10.66 -6.38 10.67
CA GLY A 103 9.28 -6.89 10.75
C GLY A 103 8.20 -5.82 10.54
N ASP A 104 7.06 -6.01 11.20
CA ASP A 104 5.88 -5.15 11.07
C ASP A 104 6.07 -3.83 11.82
N VAL A 105 5.69 -2.73 11.18
CA VAL A 105 5.80 -1.36 11.70
C VAL A 105 4.47 -0.92 12.29
N PRO A 106 4.41 -0.39 13.52
CA PRO A 106 3.17 0.15 14.08
C PRO A 106 2.57 1.26 13.21
N ASN A 107 1.24 1.29 13.05
CA ASN A 107 0.55 2.35 12.30
C ASN A 107 0.79 3.74 12.90
N SER A 108 1.03 3.80 14.22
CA SER A 108 1.43 5.04 14.90
C SER A 108 2.70 5.65 14.32
N SER A 109 3.64 4.84 13.83
CA SER A 109 4.93 5.31 13.32
C SER A 109 4.83 6.04 11.98
N ILE A 110 3.78 5.77 11.18
CA ILE A 110 3.56 6.43 9.89
C ILE A 110 2.61 7.63 10.02
N PHE A 111 1.56 7.56 10.85
CA PHE A 111 0.55 8.63 10.96
C PHE A 111 0.75 9.61 12.11
N HIS A 112 1.47 9.22 13.17
CA HIS A 112 1.51 9.98 14.43
C HIS A 112 2.90 10.54 14.76
N THR A 113 3.81 10.57 13.79
CA THR A 113 5.12 11.26 13.88
C THR A 113 4.96 12.73 13.50
N CYS A 114 4.31 13.50 14.38
CA CYS A 114 4.49 14.95 14.44
C CYS A 114 5.05 15.31 15.81
N GLU A 115 6.35 15.60 15.88
CA GLU A 115 6.91 16.48 16.91
C GLU A 115 7.24 17.83 16.28
#